data_AF-A0A8S9VH20-F1
#
_entry.id   AF-A0A8S9VH20-F1
#
_cell.length_a   1.000
_cell.length_b   1.000
_cell.length_c   1.000
_cell.angle_alpha   90.00
_cell.angle_beta   90.00
_cell.angle_gamma   90.00
#
_symmetry.space_group_name_H-M   'P 1'
#
loop_
_entity.id
_entity.type
_entity.pdbx_description
1 polymer ?
#
loop_
_entity_poly.entity_id
_entity_poly.type
_entity_poly.pdbx_seq_one_letter_code
_entity_poly.pdbx_strand_id
1 'polypeptide(L)'
;MILTECKADRRRLVAASDSASDSDVEAAKELSEDDKPLSSIIQTKKRKTRVQGPRQPNKTSKETESEASELLSEDNAAVDEAELQLLAIESRRLDFEVAKWKQQQALRRETLKLKSEEINLKEATTKQKQQTQMMELRARLIKALDEAGKDPSETKKYLALLEE
;
A
#
# COMPACT_ATOMS: atom_id res chain seq x y z
N MET A 1 -15.65 52.14 -15.44
CA MET A 1 -14.99 52.00 -14.12
C MET A 1 -14.40 50.60 -14.04
N ILE A 2 -13.06 50.56 -13.97
CA ILE A 2 -12.17 49.61 -13.29
C ILE A 2 -12.40 48.10 -13.55
N LEU A 3 -11.51 47.57 -14.41
CA LEU A 3 -11.03 46.20 -14.42
C LEU A 3 -10.41 45.81 -13.07
N THR A 4 -10.71 44.62 -12.56
CA THR A 4 -9.74 43.87 -11.73
C THR A 4 -9.83 42.37 -12.02
N GLU A 5 -8.84 41.90 -12.78
CA GLU A 5 -8.40 40.51 -12.85
C GLU A 5 -7.88 40.06 -11.48
N CYS A 6 -8.43 38.98 -10.92
CA CYS A 6 -7.81 38.30 -9.78
C CYS A 6 -6.66 37.41 -10.27
N LYS A 7 -5.45 37.99 -10.39
CA LYS A 7 -4.19 37.23 -10.44
C LYS A 7 -3.83 36.78 -9.02
N ALA A 8 -4.07 35.51 -8.68
CA ALA A 8 -3.53 34.90 -7.47
C ALA A 8 -2.19 34.23 -7.77
N ASP A 9 -1.21 34.65 -6.98
CA ASP A 9 0.23 34.62 -7.18
C ASP A 9 0.84 33.22 -6.96
N ARG A 10 1.66 32.78 -7.92
CA ARG A 10 2.32 31.47 -7.94
C ARG A 10 3.64 31.55 -7.17
N ARG A 11 3.57 31.50 -5.83
CA ARG A 11 4.79 31.47 -4.99
C ARG A 11 5.09 30.06 -4.52
N ARG A 12 6.12 29.48 -5.15
CA ARG A 12 6.87 28.32 -4.67
C ARG A 12 7.58 28.68 -3.36
N LEU A 13 7.44 27.84 -2.35
CA LEU A 13 8.35 27.81 -1.20
C LEU A 13 8.98 26.42 -1.14
N VAL A 14 10.29 26.38 -1.39
CA VAL A 14 11.20 25.26 -1.18
C VAL A 14 12.22 25.74 -0.16
N ALA A 15 12.36 25.03 0.96
CA ALA A 15 13.50 24.94 1.89
C ALA A 15 13.00 24.20 3.16
N ALA A 16 13.73 23.37 3.88
CA ALA A 16 15.10 22.86 3.78
C ALA A 16 15.14 21.50 4.49
N SER A 17 16.06 20.64 4.08
CA SER A 17 16.41 19.39 4.74
C SER A 17 17.13 19.68 6.05
N ASP A 18 16.74 19.00 7.13
CA ASP A 18 17.60 18.82 8.30
C ASP A 18 17.77 17.34 8.63
N SER A 19 19.03 17.04 8.90
CA SER A 19 19.70 15.75 8.98
C SER A 19 19.68 15.19 10.41
N ALA A 20 19.49 13.88 10.57
CA ALA A 20 20.00 13.14 11.72
C ALA A 20 20.23 11.65 11.39
N SER A 21 21.52 11.31 11.27
CA SER A 21 22.19 10.01 11.51
C SER A 21 21.75 9.38 12.85
N ASP A 22 21.87 8.10 13.21
CA ASP A 22 22.70 6.95 12.83
C ASP A 22 22.15 5.69 13.57
N SER A 23 22.69 4.51 13.27
CA SER A 23 22.76 3.27 14.10
C SER A 23 21.98 2.04 13.63
N ASP A 24 22.67 1.31 12.77
CA ASP A 24 22.80 -0.15 12.59
C ASP A 24 22.45 -1.07 13.79
N VAL A 25 21.64 -2.13 13.54
CA VAL A 25 21.81 -3.49 14.08
C VAL A 25 21.33 -4.50 13.02
N GLU A 26 22.31 -5.17 12.43
CA GLU A 26 22.26 -6.36 11.57
C GLU A 26 21.59 -7.61 12.16
N ALA A 27 21.23 -8.53 11.23
CA ALA A 27 21.11 -9.99 11.37
C ALA A 27 19.91 -10.56 12.19
N ALA A 28 19.16 -11.59 11.77
CA ALA A 28 19.32 -12.58 10.72
C ALA A 28 18.01 -13.39 10.48
N LYS A 29 17.93 -13.96 9.26
CA LYS A 29 17.40 -15.29 8.89
C LYS A 29 15.89 -15.62 8.98
N GLU A 30 15.31 -15.70 7.79
CA GLU A 30 14.47 -16.77 7.23
C GLU A 30 14.08 -17.95 8.15
N LEU A 31 12.76 -18.19 8.26
CA LEU A 31 12.05 -19.49 8.19
C LEU A 31 10.55 -19.15 7.95
N SER A 32 9.94 -19.44 6.80
CA SER A 32 9.33 -20.73 6.42
C SER A 32 7.80 -20.58 6.34
N GLU A 33 7.24 -21.26 5.34
CA GLU A 33 5.86 -21.31 4.86
C GLU A 33 4.82 -21.65 5.94
N ASP A 34 3.64 -21.02 5.92
CA ASP A 34 2.36 -21.73 5.87
C ASP A 34 1.14 -20.79 5.78
N ASP A 35 0.32 -21.03 4.76
CA ASP A 35 -1.02 -20.49 4.58
C ASP A 35 -1.97 -21.02 5.68
N LYS A 36 -2.56 -20.12 6.48
CA LYS A 36 -3.83 -20.40 7.17
C LYS A 36 -4.55 -19.13 7.63
N PRO A 37 -5.79 -18.88 7.17
CA PRO A 37 -6.64 -17.88 7.82
C PRO A 37 -7.13 -18.45 9.17
N LEU A 38 -6.92 -17.68 10.25
CA LEU A 38 -7.44 -17.98 11.58
C LEU A 38 -8.96 -17.75 11.61
N SER A 39 -9.74 -18.72 11.14
CA SER A 39 -11.17 -18.80 11.45
C SER A 39 -11.35 -19.60 12.75
N SER A 40 -11.64 -18.92 13.86
CA SER A 40 -12.04 -19.58 15.10
C SER A 40 -13.29 -18.91 15.67
N ILE A 41 -14.43 -19.46 15.23
CA ILE A 41 -15.74 -19.35 15.86
C ILE A 41 -15.62 -19.75 17.33
N ILE A 42 -15.97 -18.85 18.26
CA ILE A 42 -16.21 -19.25 19.66
C ILE A 42 -17.71 -19.15 19.94
N GLN A 43 -18.22 -20.32 20.27
CA GLN A 43 -19.60 -20.71 20.49
C GLN A 43 -20.25 -19.95 21.66
N THR A 44 -21.50 -19.54 21.44
CA THR A 44 -22.42 -19.07 22.47
C THR A 44 -22.72 -20.20 23.47
N LYS A 45 -22.30 -20.03 24.73
CA LYS A 45 -22.67 -20.95 25.82
C LYS A 45 -24.15 -20.79 26.17
N LYS A 46 -24.95 -21.79 25.77
CA LYS A 46 -26.29 -22.04 26.31
C LYS A 46 -26.19 -22.33 27.82
N ARG A 47 -26.98 -21.64 28.65
CA ARG A 47 -27.33 -22.10 30.00
C ARG A 47 -28.82 -22.39 30.06
N LYS A 48 -29.13 -23.60 30.54
CA LYS A 48 -30.47 -24.16 30.80
C LYS A 48 -30.59 -24.35 32.32
N THR A 49 -31.83 -24.41 32.80
CA THR A 49 -32.34 -24.65 34.18
C THR A 49 -32.50 -23.37 35.03
N ARG A 50 -33.58 -23.18 35.79
CA ARG A 50 -34.54 -24.13 36.40
C ARG A 50 -35.86 -23.40 36.70
N VAL A 51 -36.98 -24.05 36.40
CA VAL A 51 -38.33 -23.67 36.86
C VAL A 51 -38.39 -23.78 38.38
N GLN A 52 -38.75 -22.68 39.05
CA GLN A 52 -39.44 -22.68 40.35
C GLN A 52 -40.34 -21.44 40.39
N GLY A 53 -41.66 -21.67 40.28
CA GLY A 53 -42.65 -20.66 40.68
C GLY A 53 -42.68 -20.54 42.21
N PRO A 54 -43.21 -19.43 42.73
CA PRO A 54 -44.50 -19.59 43.39
C PRO A 54 -45.47 -18.42 43.21
N ARG A 55 -46.76 -18.80 43.23
CA ARG A 55 -47.93 -18.06 43.73
C ARG A 55 -48.38 -16.80 42.98
N GLN A 56 -49.53 -16.95 42.32
CA GLN A 56 -50.42 -15.85 41.98
C GLN A 56 -50.93 -15.13 43.23
N PRO A 57 -51.16 -13.82 43.12
CA PRO A 57 -52.30 -13.18 43.72
C PRO A 57 -53.28 -12.75 42.63
N ASN A 58 -54.53 -13.24 42.75
CA ASN A 58 -55.68 -12.61 42.12
C ASN A 58 -55.79 -11.17 42.59
N LYS A 59 -55.97 -10.21 41.66
CA LYS A 59 -57.08 -9.24 41.67
C LYS A 59 -56.97 -8.24 40.51
N THR A 60 -58.14 -8.01 39.95
CA THR A 60 -58.55 -7.08 38.89
C THR A 60 -58.09 -5.63 39.11
N SER A 61 -57.54 -4.98 38.07
CA SER A 61 -57.83 -3.58 37.77
C SER A 61 -57.58 -3.26 36.30
N LYS A 62 -58.48 -2.44 35.75
CA LYS A 62 -58.62 -2.01 34.37
C LYS A 62 -57.36 -1.34 33.80
N GLU A 63 -57.05 -1.70 32.55
CA GLU A 63 -56.64 -0.84 31.43
C GLU A 63 -56.36 0.64 31.78
N THR A 64 -55.12 0.97 32.17
CA THR A 64 -54.51 2.31 31.97
C THR A 64 -52.97 2.27 31.93
N GLU A 65 -52.32 1.11 31.84
CA GLU A 65 -50.84 1.00 31.73
C GLU A 65 -50.34 0.72 30.30
N SER A 66 -51.26 0.47 29.36
CA SER A 66 -50.94 0.12 27.98
C SER A 66 -50.37 1.32 27.20
N GLU A 67 -50.96 2.51 27.36
CA GLU A 67 -50.58 3.69 26.57
C GLU A 67 -49.19 4.24 26.94
N ALA A 68 -48.80 4.19 28.22
CA ALA A 68 -47.47 4.63 28.66
C ALA A 68 -46.36 3.64 28.26
N SER A 69 -46.70 2.35 28.13
CA SER A 69 -45.77 1.31 27.70
C SER A 69 -45.57 1.29 26.18
N GLU A 70 -46.61 1.61 25.41
CA GLU A 70 -46.52 1.82 23.95
C GLU A 70 -45.64 3.02 23.60
N LEU A 71 -45.83 4.17 24.26
CA LEU A 71 -45.02 5.37 24.03
C LEU A 71 -43.51 5.14 24.26
N LEU A 72 -43.15 4.44 25.34
CA LEU A 72 -41.74 4.11 25.60
C LEU A 72 -41.18 3.06 24.62
N SER A 73 -42.02 2.19 24.07
CA SER A 73 -41.58 1.15 23.12
C SER A 73 -41.34 1.75 21.72
N GLU A 74 -42.19 2.70 21.31
CA GLU A 74 -42.01 3.45 20.05
C GLU A 74 -40.77 4.35 20.09
N ASP A 75 -40.51 5.03 21.22
CA ASP A 75 -39.30 5.83 21.41
C ASP A 75 -38.03 4.98 21.36
N ASN A 76 -38.03 3.80 21.99
CA ASN A 76 -36.90 2.88 21.93
C ASN A 76 -36.67 2.33 20.51
N ALA A 77 -37.74 1.99 19.78
CA ALA A 77 -37.62 1.54 18.40
C ALA A 77 -37.07 2.63 17.46
N ALA A 78 -37.43 3.89 17.68
CA ALA A 78 -36.90 5.03 16.92
C ALA A 78 -35.41 5.26 17.22
N VAL A 79 -34.98 5.08 18.47
CA VAL A 79 -33.56 5.14 18.86
C VAL A 79 -32.77 4.00 18.21
N ASP A 80 -33.28 2.77 18.26
CA ASP A 80 -32.64 1.61 17.64
C ASP A 80 -32.48 1.78 16.12
N GLU A 81 -33.50 2.31 15.43
CA GLU A 81 -33.45 2.62 14.00
C GLU A 81 -32.41 3.71 13.68
N ALA A 82 -32.30 4.76 14.52
CA ALA A 82 -31.31 5.80 14.36
C ALA A 82 -29.87 5.28 14.56
N GLU A 83 -29.66 4.39 15.53
CA GLU A 83 -28.38 3.73 15.75
C GLU A 83 -27.99 2.85 14.55
N LEU A 84 -28.94 2.09 14.00
CA LEU A 84 -28.72 1.29 12.79
C LEU A 84 -28.33 2.15 11.58
N GLN A 85 -28.98 3.30 11.40
CA GLN A 85 -28.63 4.24 10.33
C GLN A 85 -27.23 4.84 10.53
N LEU A 86 -26.86 5.17 11.77
CA LEU A 86 -25.51 5.65 12.08
C LEU A 86 -24.45 4.58 11.79
N LEU A 87 -24.71 3.33 12.16
CA LEU A 87 -23.85 2.19 11.82
C LEU A 87 -23.72 2.01 10.30
N ALA A 88 -24.80 2.17 9.54
CA ALA A 88 -24.77 2.07 8.08
C ALA A 88 -23.96 3.21 7.43
N ILE A 89 -24.01 4.41 8.00
CA ILE A 89 -23.18 5.55 7.56
C ILE A 89 -21.71 5.29 7.86
N GLU A 90 -21.39 4.82 9.06
CA GLU A 90 -20.00 4.55 9.46
C GLU A 90 -19.42 3.36 8.68
N SER A 91 -20.19 2.30 8.43
CA SER A 91 -19.74 1.19 7.59
C SER A 91 -19.41 1.67 6.18
N ARG A 92 -20.27 2.52 5.60
CA ARG A 92 -20.02 3.11 4.27
C ARG A 92 -18.78 4.00 4.27
N ARG A 93 -18.56 4.78 5.34
CA ARG A 93 -17.34 5.59 5.48
C ARG A 93 -16.09 4.72 5.53
N LEU A 94 -16.11 3.64 6.31
CA LEU A 94 -15.00 2.69 6.40
C LEU A 94 -14.74 2.00 5.06
N ASP A 95 -15.79 1.64 4.31
CA ASP A 95 -15.63 1.09 2.95
C ASP A 95 -14.90 2.07 2.02
N PHE A 96 -15.21 3.36 2.09
CA PHE A 96 -14.48 4.39 1.34
C PHE A 96 -13.03 4.51 1.77
N GLU A 97 -12.73 4.46 3.06
CA GLU A 97 -11.35 4.50 3.57
C GLU A 97 -10.55 3.26 3.13
N VAL A 98 -11.16 2.07 3.19
CA VAL A 98 -10.56 0.83 2.68
C VAL A 98 -10.33 0.90 1.17
N ALA A 99 -11.28 1.42 0.40
CA ALA A 99 -11.13 1.60 -1.05
C ALA A 99 -9.98 2.55 -1.39
N LYS A 100 -9.87 3.68 -0.67
CA LYS A 100 -8.75 4.62 -0.82
C LYS A 100 -7.41 3.95 -0.52
N TRP A 101 -7.33 3.20 0.58
CA TRP A 101 -6.10 2.51 0.96
C TRP A 101 -5.70 1.45 -0.07
N LYS A 102 -6.66 0.67 -0.57
CA LYS A 102 -6.44 -0.31 -1.65
C LYS A 102 -5.94 0.37 -2.92
N GLN A 103 -6.54 1.49 -3.31
CA GLN A 103 -6.09 2.26 -4.47
C GLN A 103 -4.66 2.77 -4.29
N GLN A 104 -4.36 3.34 -3.12
CA GLN A 104 -3.01 3.81 -2.82
C GLN A 104 -1.98 2.67 -2.86
N GLN A 105 -2.35 1.49 -2.35
CA GLN A 105 -1.47 0.33 -2.36
C GLN A 105 -1.26 -0.24 -3.77
N ALA A 106 -2.29 -0.22 -4.62
CA ALA A 106 -2.16 -0.58 -6.03
C ALA A 106 -1.20 0.37 -6.75
N LEU A 107 -1.36 1.69 -6.55
CA LEU A 107 -0.47 2.70 -7.13
C LEU A 107 0.98 2.54 -6.66
N ARG A 108 1.20 2.24 -5.37
CA ARG A 108 2.55 1.96 -4.85
C ARG A 108 3.19 0.76 -5.54
N ARG A 109 2.44 -0.35 -5.71
CA ARG A 109 2.94 -1.55 -6.39
C ARG A 109 3.28 -1.28 -7.84
N GLU A 110 2.42 -0.58 -8.56
CA GLU A 110 2.67 -0.18 -9.95
C GLU A 110 3.89 0.73 -10.06
N THR A 111 4.01 1.72 -9.16
CA THR A 111 5.18 2.61 -9.12
C THR A 111 6.48 1.82 -8.89
N LEU A 112 6.48 0.86 -7.97
CA LEU A 112 7.66 0.01 -7.73
C LEU A 112 7.99 -0.87 -8.93
N LYS A 113 6.97 -1.43 -9.59
CA LYS A 113 7.14 -2.20 -10.82
C LYS A 113 7.79 -1.34 -11.92
N LEU A 114 7.24 -0.15 -12.19
CA LEU A 114 7.80 0.77 -13.19
C LEU A 114 9.24 1.18 -12.86
N LYS A 115 9.56 1.44 -11.58
CA LYS A 115 10.94 1.73 -11.16
C LYS A 115 11.89 0.56 -11.43
N SER A 116 11.46 -0.67 -11.16
CA SER A 116 12.27 -1.85 -11.44
C SER A 116 12.50 -2.05 -12.95
N GLU A 117 11.49 -1.80 -13.78
CA GLU A 117 11.62 -1.83 -15.24
C GLU A 117 12.56 -0.73 -15.75
N GLU A 118 12.48 0.48 -15.19
CA GLU A 118 13.39 1.59 -15.52
C GLU A 118 14.85 1.24 -15.18
N ILE A 119 15.11 0.66 -14.01
CA ILE A 119 16.45 0.21 -13.60
C ILE A 119 16.97 -0.85 -14.58
N ASN A 120 16.16 -1.87 -14.89
CA ASN A 120 16.55 -2.93 -15.82
C ASN A 120 16.89 -2.39 -17.21
N LEU A 121 16.11 -1.44 -17.72
CA LEU A 121 16.39 -0.79 -19.01
C LEU A 121 17.67 0.06 -18.96
N LYS A 122 17.89 0.80 -17.87
CA LYS A 122 19.13 1.56 -17.67
C LYS A 122 20.36 0.66 -17.60
N GLU A 123 20.26 -0.47 -16.91
CA GLU A 123 21.34 -1.46 -16.86
C GLU A 123 21.61 -2.08 -18.24
N ALA A 124 20.57 -2.51 -18.95
CA ALA A 124 20.70 -3.09 -20.27
C ALA A 124 21.33 -2.10 -21.27
N THR A 125 20.86 -0.85 -21.28
CA THR A 125 21.41 0.20 -22.15
C THR A 125 22.84 0.57 -21.76
N THR A 126 23.19 0.56 -20.48
CA THR A 126 24.57 0.82 -20.02
C THR A 126 25.50 -0.30 -20.44
N LYS A 127 25.12 -1.56 -20.24
CA LYS A 127 25.88 -2.73 -20.71
C LYS A 127 26.08 -2.70 -22.22
N GLN A 128 25.02 -2.40 -22.97
CA GLN A 128 25.11 -2.26 -24.42
C GLN A 128 26.05 -1.13 -24.83
N LYS A 129 25.97 0.04 -24.19
CA LYS A 129 26.90 1.17 -24.46
C LYS A 129 28.35 0.78 -24.19
N GLN A 130 28.62 0.10 -23.09
CA GLN A 130 29.97 -0.40 -22.76
C GLN A 130 30.47 -1.37 -23.83
N GLN A 131 29.64 -2.32 -24.26
CA GLN A 131 29.99 -3.26 -25.32
C GLN A 131 30.27 -2.55 -26.66
N THR A 132 29.44 -1.58 -27.04
CA THR A 132 29.65 -0.79 -28.27
C THR A 132 30.95 0.01 -28.20
N GLN A 133 31.22 0.68 -27.09
CA GLN A 133 32.47 1.42 -26.88
C GLN A 133 33.70 0.51 -26.97
N MET A 134 33.61 -0.69 -26.37
CA MET A 134 34.66 -1.69 -26.45
C MET A 134 34.91 -2.14 -27.90
N MET A 135 33.83 -2.40 -28.65
CA MET A 135 33.92 -2.78 -30.06
C MET A 135 34.52 -1.65 -30.92
N GLU A 136 34.11 -0.39 -30.70
CA GLU A 136 34.68 0.76 -31.39
C GLU A 136 36.18 0.90 -31.10
N LEU A 137 36.58 0.72 -29.84
CA LEU A 137 37.97 0.84 -29.44
C LEU A 137 38.82 -0.29 -30.06
N ARG A 138 38.31 -1.53 -30.09
CA ARG A 138 38.94 -2.65 -30.81
C ARG A 138 39.10 -2.33 -32.30
N ALA A 139 38.07 -1.81 -32.95
CA ALA A 139 38.12 -1.45 -34.37
C ALA A 139 39.15 -0.35 -34.66
N ARG A 140 39.21 0.68 -33.79
CA ARG A 140 40.22 1.76 -33.91
C ARG A 140 41.63 1.24 -33.68
N LEU A 141 41.83 0.36 -32.71
CA LEU A 141 43.14 -0.25 -32.44
C LEU A 141 43.62 -1.09 -33.62
N ILE A 142 42.76 -1.96 -34.16
CA ILE A 142 43.09 -2.78 -35.36
C ILE A 142 43.49 -1.86 -36.51
N LYS A 143 42.68 -0.85 -36.81
CA LYS A 143 42.96 0.11 -37.88
C LYS A 143 44.31 0.82 -37.70
N ALA A 144 44.61 1.27 -36.49
CA ALA A 144 45.87 1.96 -36.20
C ALA A 144 47.10 1.03 -36.33
N LEU A 145 46.96 -0.24 -35.94
CA LEU A 145 48.03 -1.23 -36.07
C LEU A 145 48.25 -1.66 -37.52
N ASP A 146 47.17 -1.78 -38.30
CA ASP A 146 47.24 -2.02 -39.75
C ASP A 146 47.94 -0.84 -40.46
N GLU A 147 47.58 0.41 -40.11
CA GLU A 147 48.23 1.62 -40.64
C GLU A 147 49.71 1.72 -40.25
N ALA A 148 50.08 1.21 -39.07
CA ALA A 148 51.47 1.14 -38.61
C ALA A 148 52.26 -0.05 -39.19
N GLY A 149 51.64 -0.87 -40.05
CA GLY A 149 52.28 -2.04 -40.67
C GLY A 149 52.68 -3.12 -39.66
N LYS A 150 51.97 -3.22 -38.54
CA LYS A 150 52.28 -4.20 -37.48
C LYS A 150 51.80 -5.61 -37.87
N ASP A 151 52.56 -6.60 -37.44
CA ASP A 151 52.18 -8.00 -37.66
C ASP A 151 50.91 -8.35 -36.89
N PRO A 152 50.03 -9.19 -37.46
CA PRO A 152 48.77 -9.59 -36.82
C PRO A 152 48.97 -10.33 -35.49
N SER A 153 50.15 -10.88 -35.22
CA SER A 153 50.50 -11.44 -33.91
C SER A 153 50.66 -10.39 -32.82
N GLU A 154 51.12 -9.18 -33.15
CA GLU A 154 51.19 -8.05 -32.21
C GLU A 154 49.78 -7.53 -31.93
N THR A 155 48.93 -7.42 -32.95
CA THR A 155 47.51 -7.02 -32.80
C THR A 155 46.75 -7.90 -31.82
N LYS A 156 46.97 -9.22 -31.86
CA LYS A 156 46.35 -10.14 -30.89
C LYS A 156 46.79 -9.88 -29.44
N LYS A 157 48.06 -9.51 -29.22
CA LYS A 157 48.56 -9.19 -27.87
C LYS A 157 47.90 -7.92 -27.34
N TYR A 158 47.79 -6.88 -28.16
CA TYR A 158 47.15 -5.63 -27.75
C TYR A 158 45.63 -5.77 -27.55
N LEU A 159 44.97 -6.59 -28.37
CA LEU A 159 43.54 -6.89 -28.16
C LEU A 159 43.30 -7.65 -26.87
N ALA A 160 44.17 -8.61 -26.50
CA ALA A 160 44.02 -9.37 -25.25
C ALA A 160 44.05 -8.47 -24.00
N LEU A 161 44.85 -7.39 -24.01
CA LEU A 161 44.91 -6.40 -22.92
C LEU A 161 43.61 -5.58 -22.77
N LEU A 162 42.72 -5.60 -23.75
CA LEU A 162 41.41 -4.93 -23.69
C LEU A 162 40.28 -5.84 -23.20
N GLU A 163 40.55 -7.13 -23.04
CA GLU A 163 39.57 -8.13 -22.58
C GLU A 163 39.78 -8.57 -21.13
N GLU A 164 40.90 -8.18 -20.49
CA GLU A 164 41.12 -8.25 -19.03
C GLU A 164 40.32 -7.19 -18.27
#